data_AF-A0A2N0BQI9-F1
#
_entry.id   AF-A0A2N0BQI9-F1
#
_cell.length_a   1.000
_cell.length_b   1.000
_cell.length_c   1.000
_cell.angle_alpha   90.00
_cell.angle_beta   90.00
_cell.angle_gamma   90.00
#
_symmetry.space_group_name_H-M   'P 1'
#
loop_
_entity.id
_entity.type
_entity.pdbx_description
1 polymer ?
#
loop_
_entity_poly.entity_id
_entity_poly.type
_entity_poly.pdbx_seq_one_letter_code
_entity_poly.pdbx_strand_id
1 'polypeptide(L)'
;MSLRTFFRSIPILFCMCISISIYSEEKKYTYYIEWNEVKGNNGYKLEIRKPSVPDVLIREDRVSVNSLEFSIPAGEYEFRISALNRFGKPSSWSQWSPFLVEHDRPKSAVEAEKRRELTGGTFTSWKVWVPGLLPLEKKEYGRASFLLVWFGALAVAGNAERTAGNSLAESATNDPAFLTLSVLGAPLPVSLYLLHKREEDKKEYDRHQNNQTAIGVLALLSYGLNVWLEKRSFHSTTVLIESKPEIPSRWSDPSAQTGGSGSGGLGSFGRIEVGFRKGFD
;
A
#
# COMPACT_ATOMS: atom_id res chain seq x y z
N MET A 1 41.31 -24.80 -2.42
CA MET A 1 40.05 -24.43 -1.74
C MET A 1 39.75 -25.54 -0.74
N SER A 2 39.69 -25.22 0.56
CA SER A 2 39.62 -26.25 1.61
C SER A 2 38.29 -27.01 1.54
N LEU A 3 38.30 -28.32 1.78
CA LEU A 3 37.09 -29.16 1.82
C LEU A 3 36.04 -28.56 2.79
N ARG A 4 36.49 -27.86 3.84
CA ARG A 4 35.64 -27.15 4.81
C ARG A 4 34.92 -25.93 4.24
N THR A 5 35.49 -25.25 3.24
CA THR A 5 34.81 -24.10 2.58
C THR A 5 33.75 -24.55 1.59
N PHE A 6 33.88 -25.76 1.00
CA PHE A 6 32.90 -26.29 0.06
C PHE A 6 31.58 -26.68 0.74
N PHE A 7 31.64 -27.35 1.90
CA PHE A 7 30.43 -27.73 2.65
C PHE A 7 29.66 -26.55 3.27
N ARG A 8 30.31 -25.39 3.43
CA ARG A 8 29.68 -24.20 4.01
C ARG A 8 28.81 -23.42 3.00
N SER A 9 29.04 -23.63 1.70
CA SER A 9 28.33 -22.95 0.60
C SER A 9 27.11 -23.72 0.08
N ILE A 10 27.04 -25.03 0.35
CA ILE A 10 25.95 -25.93 -0.09
C ILE A 10 24.55 -25.49 0.41
N PRO A 11 24.33 -25.05 1.67
CA PRO A 11 23.00 -24.65 2.10
C PRO A 11 22.50 -23.35 1.43
N ILE A 12 23.41 -22.44 1.06
CA ILE A 12 23.07 -21.18 0.39
C ILE A 12 22.64 -21.44 -1.06
N LEU A 13 23.33 -22.36 -1.74
CA LEU A 13 22.97 -22.78 -3.10
C LEU A 13 21.62 -23.54 -3.11
N PHE A 14 21.38 -24.37 -2.10
CA PHE A 14 20.11 -25.09 -1.94
C PHE A 14 18.93 -24.14 -1.71
N CYS A 15 19.10 -23.07 -0.91
CA CYS A 15 18.07 -22.04 -0.76
C CYS A 15 17.77 -21.27 -2.06
N MET A 16 18.76 -21.01 -2.91
CA MET A 16 18.52 -20.36 -4.21
C MET A 16 17.75 -21.25 -5.20
N CYS A 17 17.97 -22.57 -5.19
CA CYS A 17 17.30 -23.47 -6.14
C CYS A 17 15.81 -23.67 -5.83
N ILE A 18 15.39 -23.62 -4.56
CA ILE A 18 13.97 -23.80 -4.18
C ILE A 18 13.11 -22.59 -4.60
N SER A 19 13.71 -21.39 -4.72
CA SER A 19 12.97 -20.18 -5.10
C SER A 19 12.52 -20.17 -6.58
N ILE A 20 13.12 -20.98 -7.46
CA ILE A 20 12.84 -20.94 -8.90
C ILE A 20 11.70 -21.91 -9.29
N SER A 21 11.44 -22.95 -8.49
CA SER A 21 10.44 -23.98 -8.82
C SER A 21 8.98 -23.55 -8.60
N ILE A 22 8.73 -22.38 -8.01
CA ILE A 22 7.36 -21.89 -7.73
C ILE A 22 6.77 -21.12 -8.93
N TYR A 23 7.53 -20.89 -10.01
CA TYR A 23 7.13 -19.94 -11.07
C TYR A 23 6.55 -20.55 -12.36
N SER A 24 6.15 -21.82 -12.39
CA SER A 24 5.65 -22.46 -13.63
C SER A 24 4.27 -23.12 -13.49
N GLU A 25 3.37 -22.51 -12.73
CA GLU A 25 1.94 -22.84 -12.83
C GLU A 25 1.27 -21.80 -13.75
N GLU A 26 1.04 -22.18 -15.01
CA GLU A 26 0.24 -21.37 -15.94
C GLU A 26 -1.21 -21.32 -15.43
N LYS A 27 -1.52 -20.29 -14.65
CA LYS A 27 -2.88 -20.04 -14.17
C LYS A 27 -3.78 -19.74 -15.37
N LYS A 28 -4.81 -20.57 -15.55
CA LYS A 28 -5.85 -20.38 -16.56
C LYS A 28 -6.98 -19.56 -15.94
N TYR A 29 -7.43 -18.52 -16.63
CA TYR A 29 -8.43 -17.58 -16.13
C TYR A 29 -9.69 -17.67 -16.96
N THR A 30 -10.86 -17.57 -16.33
CA THR A 30 -12.16 -17.64 -17.01
C THR A 30 -12.64 -16.25 -17.42
N TYR A 31 -12.85 -16.05 -18.72
CA TYR A 31 -13.29 -14.81 -19.35
C TYR A 31 -14.69 -14.97 -19.91
N TYR A 32 -15.43 -13.86 -19.92
CA TYR A 32 -16.78 -13.75 -20.48
C TYR A 32 -16.78 -12.65 -21.54
N ILE A 33 -17.17 -13.01 -22.77
CA ILE A 33 -17.39 -12.06 -23.86
C ILE A 33 -18.87 -12.08 -24.24
N GLU A 34 -19.46 -10.90 -24.36
CA GLU A 34 -20.83 -10.69 -24.83
C GLU A 34 -20.83 -9.76 -26.03
N TRP A 35 -21.73 -10.01 -26.99
CA TRP A 35 -21.87 -9.19 -28.19
C TRP A 35 -23.33 -8.96 -28.56
N ASN A 36 -23.55 -7.95 -29.41
CA ASN A 36 -24.87 -7.61 -29.90
C ASN A 36 -25.43 -8.70 -30.83
N GLU A 37 -26.70 -9.04 -30.64
CA GLU A 37 -27.36 -10.05 -31.46
C GLU A 37 -27.57 -9.56 -32.91
N VAL A 38 -27.40 -10.46 -33.88
CA VAL A 38 -27.65 -10.20 -35.31
C VAL A 38 -28.89 -10.99 -35.72
N LYS A 39 -30.00 -10.29 -35.96
CA LYS A 39 -31.29 -10.92 -36.27
C LYS A 39 -31.19 -11.85 -37.49
N GLY A 40 -31.70 -13.08 -37.34
CA GLY A 40 -31.80 -14.07 -38.43
C GLY A 40 -30.55 -14.92 -38.65
N ASN A 41 -29.64 -14.99 -37.67
CA ASN A 41 -28.50 -15.90 -37.70
C ASN A 41 -28.81 -17.25 -37.03
N ASN A 42 -27.99 -18.27 -37.32
CA ASN A 42 -28.07 -19.60 -36.69
C ASN A 42 -26.99 -19.80 -35.60
N GLY A 43 -26.24 -18.75 -35.27
CA GLY A 43 -25.14 -18.77 -34.33
C GLY A 43 -23.97 -17.90 -34.76
N TYR A 44 -22.84 -18.09 -34.09
CA TYR A 44 -21.65 -17.27 -34.20
C TYR A 44 -20.40 -18.14 -34.24
N LYS A 45 -19.38 -17.64 -34.93
CA LYS A 45 -18.02 -18.18 -34.91
C LYS A 45 -17.09 -17.15 -34.29
N LEU A 46 -16.35 -17.55 -33.26
CA LEU A 46 -15.42 -16.71 -32.53
C LEU A 46 -14.00 -17.23 -32.73
N GLU A 47 -13.07 -16.32 -33.02
CA GLU A 47 -11.65 -16.62 -33.19
C GLU A 47 -10.82 -15.73 -32.28
N ILE A 48 -9.86 -16.32 -31.57
CA ILE A 48 -8.94 -15.63 -30.66
C ILE A 48 -7.51 -15.89 -31.12
N ARG A 49 -6.70 -14.83 -31.20
CA ARG A 49 -5.28 -14.88 -31.54
C ARG A 49 -4.44 -14.02 -30.61
N LYS A 50 -3.12 -14.24 -30.61
CA LYS A 50 -2.16 -13.31 -30.02
C LYS A 50 -1.72 -12.29 -31.08
N PRO A 51 -1.63 -10.99 -30.76
CA PRO A 51 -1.12 -10.00 -31.71
C PRO A 51 0.34 -10.28 -32.09
N SER A 52 1.11 -10.92 -31.21
CA SER A 52 2.51 -11.29 -31.44
C SER A 52 2.69 -12.38 -32.52
N VAL A 53 1.67 -13.22 -32.77
CA VAL A 53 1.73 -14.30 -33.77
C VAL A 53 0.39 -14.34 -34.51
N PRO A 54 0.19 -13.50 -35.54
CA PRO A 54 -1.11 -13.28 -36.18
C PRO A 54 -1.66 -14.49 -36.94
N ASP A 55 -0.78 -15.42 -37.35
CA ASP A 55 -1.12 -16.60 -38.15
C ASP A 55 -1.53 -17.82 -37.30
N VAL A 56 -1.35 -17.76 -35.98
CA VAL A 56 -1.69 -18.87 -35.07
C VAL A 56 -2.96 -18.54 -34.31
N LEU A 57 -4.03 -19.25 -34.66
CA LEU A 57 -5.28 -19.23 -33.90
C LEU A 57 -5.08 -20.00 -32.60
N ILE A 58 -5.38 -19.34 -31.49
CA ILE A 58 -5.27 -19.93 -30.14
C ILE A 58 -6.56 -20.68 -29.81
N ARG A 59 -7.69 -20.17 -30.31
CA ARG A 59 -8.99 -20.79 -30.07
C ARG A 59 -9.98 -20.41 -31.17
N GLU A 60 -10.78 -21.41 -31.58
CA GLU A 60 -11.91 -21.27 -32.50
C GLU A 60 -13.13 -21.96 -31.87
N ASP A 61 -14.19 -21.19 -31.62
CA ASP A 61 -15.43 -21.71 -31.02
C ASP A 61 -16.66 -21.35 -31.86
N ARG A 62 -17.64 -22.26 -31.92
CA ARG A 62 -18.95 -22.05 -32.55
C ARG A 62 -20.03 -22.04 -31.47
N VAL A 63 -20.79 -20.95 -31.40
CA VAL A 63 -21.73 -20.70 -30.29
C VAL A 63 -23.08 -20.29 -30.85
N SER A 64 -24.18 -20.85 -30.33
CA SER A 64 -25.54 -20.49 -30.75
C SER A 64 -26.13 -19.29 -30.01
N VAL A 65 -25.53 -18.92 -28.88
CA VAL A 65 -25.89 -17.77 -28.03
C VAL A 65 -24.94 -16.59 -28.24
N ASN A 66 -25.35 -15.39 -27.82
CA ASN A 66 -24.60 -14.15 -27.99
C ASN A 66 -23.55 -13.89 -26.88
N SER A 67 -23.21 -14.92 -26.12
CA SER A 67 -22.22 -14.87 -25.05
C SER A 67 -21.37 -16.14 -25.03
N LEU A 68 -20.10 -16.02 -24.65
CA LEU A 68 -19.19 -17.15 -24.49
C LEU A 68 -18.32 -16.98 -23.25
N GLU A 69 -18.31 -18.01 -22.43
CA GLU A 69 -17.38 -18.17 -21.31
C GLU A 69 -16.25 -19.13 -21.71
N PHE A 70 -14.99 -18.69 -21.59
CA PHE A 70 -13.84 -19.50 -21.97
C PHE A 70 -12.63 -19.22 -21.08
N SER A 71 -11.71 -20.20 -20.99
CA SER A 71 -10.51 -20.07 -20.17
C SER A 71 -9.23 -19.97 -21.00
N ILE A 72 -8.44 -18.90 -20.79
CA ILE A 72 -7.16 -18.64 -21.48
C ILE A 72 -6.09 -18.11 -20.51
N PRO A 73 -4.80 -18.31 -20.80
CA PRO A 73 -3.71 -17.82 -19.94
C PRO A 73 -3.51 -16.32 -20.08
N ALA A 74 -2.92 -15.68 -19.06
CA ALA A 74 -2.62 -14.25 -19.05
C ALA A 74 -1.82 -13.80 -20.28
N GLY A 75 -2.15 -12.62 -20.81
CA GLY A 75 -1.50 -12.07 -22.00
C GLY A 75 -2.38 -11.13 -22.81
N GLU A 76 -1.80 -10.56 -23.87
CA GLU A 76 -2.51 -9.73 -24.83
C GLU A 76 -3.11 -10.63 -25.93
N TYR A 77 -4.38 -10.38 -26.25
CA TYR A 77 -5.11 -11.14 -27.25
C TYR A 77 -5.97 -10.23 -28.11
N GLU A 78 -6.34 -10.74 -29.28
CA GLU A 78 -7.34 -10.13 -30.14
C GLU A 78 -8.42 -11.16 -30.44
N PHE A 79 -9.68 -10.71 -30.48
CA PHE A 79 -10.79 -11.56 -30.90
C PHE A 79 -11.54 -10.94 -32.08
N ARG A 80 -12.16 -11.80 -32.89
CA ARG A 80 -13.15 -11.41 -33.89
C ARG A 80 -14.32 -12.39 -33.90
N ILE A 81 -15.48 -11.90 -34.34
CA ILE A 81 -16.73 -12.65 -34.33
C ILE A 81 -17.35 -12.57 -35.73
N SER A 82 -17.92 -13.68 -36.20
CA SER A 82 -18.76 -13.69 -37.40
C SER A 82 -20.10 -14.36 -37.14
N ALA A 83 -21.18 -13.76 -37.65
CA ALA A 83 -22.49 -14.39 -37.65
C ALA A 83 -22.54 -15.52 -38.69
N LEU A 84 -23.03 -16.68 -38.27
CA LEU A 84 -23.23 -17.84 -39.12
C LEU A 84 -24.58 -17.75 -39.84
N ASN A 85 -24.55 -17.90 -41.17
CA ASN A 85 -25.75 -18.02 -41.99
C ASN A 85 -26.46 -19.37 -41.74
N ARG A 86 -27.65 -19.57 -42.30
CA ARG A 86 -28.43 -20.81 -42.26
C ARG A 86 -27.65 -22.07 -42.68
N PHE A 87 -26.58 -21.89 -43.44
CA PHE A 87 -25.68 -22.94 -43.92
C PHE A 87 -24.42 -23.15 -43.05
N GLY A 88 -24.32 -22.50 -41.89
CA GLY A 88 -23.17 -22.59 -40.99
C GLY A 88 -21.90 -21.92 -41.53
N LYS A 89 -22.01 -21.09 -42.57
CA LYS A 89 -20.88 -20.32 -43.13
C LYS A 89 -20.79 -18.94 -42.47
N PRO A 90 -19.58 -18.46 -42.14
CA PRO A 90 -19.39 -17.10 -41.64
C PRO A 90 -19.79 -16.11 -42.72
N SER A 91 -20.62 -15.13 -42.37
CA SER A 91 -21.15 -14.13 -43.30
C SER A 91 -20.21 -12.94 -43.42
N SER A 92 -20.16 -12.11 -42.39
CA SER A 92 -19.24 -10.99 -42.24
C SER A 92 -18.47 -11.13 -40.94
N TRP A 93 -17.19 -10.80 -40.95
CA TRP A 93 -16.33 -10.80 -39.77
C TRP A 93 -16.31 -9.41 -39.14
N SER A 94 -16.30 -9.35 -37.81
CA SER A 94 -15.98 -8.13 -37.08
C SER A 94 -14.51 -7.74 -37.29
N GLN A 95 -14.20 -6.49 -36.99
CA GLN A 95 -12.81 -6.09 -36.81
C GLN A 95 -12.20 -6.82 -35.61
N TRP A 96 -10.88 -7.00 -35.64
CA TRP A 96 -10.12 -7.52 -34.51
C TRP A 96 -10.18 -6.53 -33.36
N SER A 97 -10.66 -6.98 -32.20
CA SER A 97 -10.76 -6.18 -30.99
C SER A 97 -9.71 -6.65 -29.98
N PRO A 98 -8.78 -5.79 -29.55
CA PRO A 98 -7.76 -6.17 -28.57
C PRO A 98 -8.38 -6.26 -27.17
N PHE A 99 -7.92 -7.22 -26.38
CA PHE A 99 -8.22 -7.33 -24.97
C PHE A 99 -7.01 -7.84 -24.19
N LEU A 100 -6.84 -7.32 -22.98
CA LEU A 100 -5.76 -7.70 -22.09
C LEU A 100 -6.30 -8.66 -21.03
N VAL A 101 -5.68 -9.83 -20.94
CA VAL A 101 -5.96 -10.83 -19.92
C VAL A 101 -5.01 -10.57 -18.76
N GLU A 102 -5.43 -9.69 -17.85
CA GLU A 102 -4.64 -9.30 -16.68
C GLU A 102 -4.55 -10.44 -15.65
N HIS A 103 -3.40 -10.52 -14.97
CA HIS A 103 -3.22 -11.37 -13.79
C HIS A 103 -4.13 -10.86 -12.68
N ASP A 104 -5.20 -11.59 -12.40
CA ASP A 104 -6.33 -11.22 -11.54
C ASP A 104 -6.05 -10.06 -10.56
N ARG A 105 -6.66 -8.90 -10.84
CA ARG A 105 -6.96 -7.94 -9.79
C ARG A 105 -7.99 -8.66 -8.92
N PRO A 106 -7.68 -8.99 -7.65
CA PRO A 106 -8.53 -9.86 -6.86
C PRO A 106 -9.96 -9.31 -6.85
N LYS A 107 -10.99 -10.16 -6.97
CA LYS A 107 -12.42 -9.76 -6.99
C LYS A 107 -12.80 -8.78 -5.86
N SER A 108 -12.07 -8.82 -4.73
CA SER A 108 -12.18 -7.85 -3.64
C SER A 108 -11.85 -6.40 -4.03
N ALA A 109 -10.97 -6.17 -5.00
CA ALA A 109 -10.64 -4.85 -5.54
C ALA A 109 -11.76 -4.28 -6.42
N VAL A 110 -12.41 -5.13 -7.23
CA VAL A 110 -13.54 -4.73 -8.10
C VAL A 110 -14.80 -4.50 -7.28
N GLU A 111 -15.07 -5.34 -6.28
CA GLU A 111 -16.15 -5.11 -5.32
C GLU A 111 -15.88 -3.89 -4.44
N ALA A 112 -14.62 -3.63 -4.07
CA ALA A 112 -14.23 -2.40 -3.41
C ALA A 112 -14.39 -1.17 -4.30
N GLU A 113 -14.09 -1.24 -5.60
CA GLU A 113 -14.32 -0.16 -6.58
C GLU A 113 -15.81 0.10 -6.81
N LYS A 114 -16.62 -0.95 -6.97
CA LYS A 114 -18.08 -0.80 -7.10
C LYS A 114 -18.71 -0.24 -5.81
N ARG A 115 -18.18 -0.59 -4.62
CA ARG A 115 -18.54 0.06 -3.35
C ARG A 115 -18.04 1.52 -3.27
N ARG A 116 -16.87 1.85 -3.84
CA ARG A 116 -16.33 3.23 -3.90
C ARG A 116 -17.19 4.14 -4.79
N GLU A 117 -17.72 3.63 -5.89
CA GLU A 117 -18.60 4.38 -6.80
C GLU A 117 -20.00 4.58 -6.21
N LEU A 118 -20.54 3.60 -5.49
CA LEU A 118 -21.83 3.70 -4.80
C LEU A 118 -21.80 4.62 -3.57
N THR A 119 -20.63 4.79 -2.94
CA THR A 119 -20.46 5.56 -1.71
C THR A 119 -19.68 6.83 -1.99
N GLY A 120 -20.18 7.69 -2.90
CA GLY A 120 -19.54 8.92 -3.43
C GLY A 120 -18.91 9.84 -2.37
N GLY A 121 -17.76 9.42 -1.84
CA GLY A 121 -17.26 9.87 -0.56
C GLY A 121 -15.88 9.28 -0.33
N THR A 122 -14.90 10.16 -0.48
CA THR A 122 -13.50 10.08 -0.12
C THR A 122 -13.26 9.22 1.13
N PHE A 123 -13.10 7.91 0.96
CA PHE A 123 -12.47 7.07 2.00
C PHE A 123 -10.98 7.42 1.99
N THR A 124 -10.60 8.35 2.85
CA THR A 124 -9.22 8.48 3.27
C THR A 124 -8.82 7.11 3.80
N SER A 125 -7.94 6.41 3.10
CA SER A 125 -7.24 5.28 3.71
C SER A 125 -6.65 5.83 5.00
N TRP A 126 -7.10 5.37 6.16
CA TRP A 126 -6.46 5.75 7.41
C TRP A 126 -5.04 5.21 7.34
N LYS A 127 -4.12 6.03 6.82
CA LYS A 127 -2.71 5.73 6.75
C LYS A 127 -2.28 5.71 8.21
N VAL A 128 -2.14 4.51 8.76
CA VAL A 128 -1.71 4.31 10.15
C VAL A 128 -0.36 5.02 10.27
N TRP A 129 -0.37 6.15 10.96
CA TRP A 129 0.81 6.98 11.10
C TRP A 129 1.73 6.32 12.11
N VAL A 130 2.86 5.82 11.64
CA VAL A 130 3.91 5.26 12.49
C VAL A 130 5.00 6.32 12.64
N PRO A 131 5.37 6.71 13.87
CA PRO A 131 6.46 7.66 14.10
C PRO A 131 7.73 7.23 13.35
N GLY A 132 8.30 8.14 12.55
CA GLY A 132 9.52 7.88 11.77
C GLY A 132 9.29 7.38 10.33
N LEU A 133 8.06 7.00 9.95
CA LEU A 133 7.74 6.57 8.58
C LEU A 133 7.74 7.74 7.58
N LEU A 134 7.21 8.90 7.96
CA LEU A 134 7.17 10.08 7.08
C LEU A 134 8.56 10.65 6.76
N PRO A 135 9.49 10.78 7.73
CA PRO A 135 10.87 11.15 7.42
C PRO A 135 11.56 10.15 6.49
N LEU A 136 11.27 8.85 6.60
CA LEU A 136 11.76 7.83 5.65
C LEU A 136 11.25 8.08 4.23
N GLU A 137 9.96 8.39 4.06
CA GLU A 137 9.38 8.74 2.75
C GLU A 137 10.03 10.01 2.16
N LYS A 138 10.37 10.97 3.02
CA LYS A 138 11.08 12.21 2.65
C LYS A 138 12.60 12.03 2.47
N LYS A 139 13.13 10.80 2.60
CA LYS A 139 14.57 10.50 2.58
C LYS A 139 15.40 11.22 3.67
N GLU A 140 14.76 11.68 4.74
CA GLU A 140 15.40 12.28 5.90
C GLU A 140 15.83 11.20 6.91
N TYR A 141 16.78 10.35 6.51
CA TYR A 141 17.19 9.17 7.28
C TYR A 141 17.69 9.49 8.69
N GLY A 142 18.38 10.63 8.87
CA GLY A 142 18.88 11.04 10.19
C GLY A 142 17.75 11.27 11.20
N ARG A 143 16.69 11.97 10.79
CA ARG A 143 15.52 12.21 11.65
C ARG A 143 14.73 10.94 11.91
N ALA A 144 14.53 10.10 10.88
CA ALA A 144 13.87 8.82 11.04
C ALA A 144 14.60 7.92 12.05
N SER A 145 15.92 7.80 11.90
CA SER A 145 16.76 6.98 12.77
C SER A 145 16.72 7.49 14.22
N PHE A 146 16.83 8.80 14.43
CA PHE A 146 16.72 9.40 15.75
C PHE A 146 15.38 9.07 16.43
N LEU A 147 14.27 9.20 15.71
CA LEU A 147 12.94 8.90 16.25
C LEU A 147 12.77 7.43 16.60
N LEU A 148 13.20 6.52 15.72
CA LEU A 148 13.14 5.09 15.98
C LEU A 148 14.01 4.68 17.18
N VAL A 149 15.22 5.23 17.29
CA VAL A 149 16.11 4.98 18.43
C VAL A 149 15.52 5.56 19.72
N TRP A 150 14.94 6.77 19.68
CA TRP A 150 14.31 7.39 20.85
C TRP A 150 13.13 6.58 21.38
N PHE A 151 12.18 6.22 20.52
CA PHE A 151 11.04 5.39 20.93
C PHE A 151 11.46 3.97 21.29
N GLY A 152 12.48 3.41 20.63
CA GLY A 152 13.09 2.14 21.02
C GLY A 152 13.69 2.19 22.42
N ALA A 153 14.43 3.25 22.77
CA ALA A 153 15.01 3.44 24.09
C ALA A 153 13.91 3.57 25.17
N LEU A 154 12.85 4.32 24.91
CA LEU A 154 11.70 4.42 25.82
C LEU A 154 11.00 3.07 26.03
N ALA A 155 10.86 2.27 24.96
CA ALA A 155 10.27 0.93 25.06
C ALA A 155 11.13 -0.03 25.90
N VAL A 156 12.46 0.00 25.71
CA VAL A 156 13.40 -0.79 26.51
C VAL A 156 13.36 -0.36 27.97
N ALA A 157 13.39 0.94 28.25
CA ALA A 157 13.31 1.48 29.61
C ALA A 157 11.98 1.08 30.28
N GLY A 158 10.85 1.23 29.58
CA GLY A 158 9.55 0.83 30.09
C GLY A 158 9.46 -0.68 30.37
N ASN A 159 10.03 -1.52 29.51
CA ASN A 159 10.06 -2.96 29.75
C ASN A 159 10.98 -3.33 30.92
N ALA A 160 12.12 -2.66 31.09
CA ALA A 160 13.02 -2.88 32.23
C ALA A 160 12.32 -2.57 33.57
N GLU A 161 11.63 -1.42 33.65
CA GLU A 161 10.84 -1.04 34.82
C GLU A 161 9.69 -2.02 35.09
N ARG A 162 9.04 -2.52 34.03
CA ARG A 162 8.01 -3.57 34.16
C ARG A 162 8.58 -4.86 34.70
N THR A 163 9.73 -5.32 34.20
CA THR A 163 10.36 -6.56 34.68
C THR A 163 10.82 -6.43 36.13
N ALA A 164 11.36 -5.27 36.53
CA ALA A 164 11.73 -5.00 37.91
C ALA A 164 10.51 -5.05 38.83
N GLY A 165 9.42 -4.35 38.45
CA GLY A 165 8.16 -4.38 39.21
C GLY A 165 7.56 -5.79 39.33
N ASN A 166 7.57 -6.57 38.26
CA ASN A 166 7.10 -7.96 38.28
C ASN A 166 7.92 -8.85 39.22
N SER A 167 9.26 -8.69 39.22
CA SER A 167 10.12 -9.49 40.10
C SER A 167 9.85 -9.24 41.58
N LEU A 168 9.50 -8.00 41.95
CA LEU A 168 9.10 -7.65 43.32
C LEU A 168 7.74 -8.25 43.67
N ALA A 169 6.78 -8.21 42.74
CA ALA A 169 5.45 -8.78 42.94
C ALA A 169 5.48 -10.31 43.11
N GLU A 170 6.41 -11.00 42.44
CA GLU A 170 6.60 -12.45 42.52
C GLU A 170 7.43 -12.91 43.73
N SER A 171 8.00 -11.99 44.52
CA SER A 171 8.79 -12.34 45.70
C SER A 171 7.94 -13.06 46.76
N ALA A 172 8.51 -14.10 47.39
CA ALA A 172 7.87 -14.82 48.49
C ALA A 172 7.54 -13.90 49.68
N THR A 173 8.26 -12.79 49.85
CA THR A 173 7.95 -11.76 50.87
C THR A 173 6.63 -11.04 50.63
N ASN A 174 6.07 -11.14 49.42
CA ASN A 174 4.79 -10.54 49.04
C ASN A 174 3.65 -11.57 48.91
N ASP A 175 3.94 -12.88 49.03
CA ASP A 175 2.91 -13.91 49.01
C ASP A 175 2.10 -13.88 50.33
N PRO A 176 0.77 -13.63 50.26
CA PRO A 176 -0.09 -13.61 51.44
C PRO A 176 -0.09 -14.93 52.21
N ALA A 177 0.05 -16.08 51.52
CA ALA A 177 0.06 -17.38 52.17
C ALA A 177 1.35 -17.57 52.98
N PHE A 178 2.51 -17.28 52.39
CA PHE A 178 3.80 -17.32 53.06
C PHE A 178 3.85 -16.38 54.28
N LEU A 179 3.36 -15.14 54.13
CA LEU A 179 3.33 -14.17 55.23
C LEU A 179 2.43 -14.62 56.37
N THR A 180 1.25 -15.16 56.06
CA THR A 180 0.30 -15.65 57.08
C THR A 180 0.91 -16.80 57.88
N LEU A 181 1.55 -17.77 57.19
CA LEU A 181 2.23 -18.88 57.84
C LEU A 181 3.43 -18.41 58.67
N SER A 182 4.20 -17.46 58.14
CA SER A 182 5.37 -16.91 58.83
C SER A 182 4.98 -16.12 60.09
N VAL A 183 3.88 -15.36 60.05
CA VAL A 183 3.39 -14.61 61.22
C VAL A 183 2.87 -15.54 62.32
N LEU A 184 2.26 -16.67 61.95
CA LEU A 184 1.72 -17.64 62.92
C LEU A 184 2.81 -18.56 63.50
N GLY A 185 3.86 -18.87 62.73
CA GLY A 185 4.87 -19.85 63.10
C GLY A 185 6.24 -19.30 63.52
N ALA A 186 6.58 -18.06 63.16
CA ALA A 186 7.90 -17.50 63.42
C ALA A 186 7.97 -16.66 64.71
N PRO A 187 9.16 -16.54 65.33
CA PRO A 187 9.38 -15.62 66.45
C PRO A 187 9.04 -14.17 66.08
N LEU A 188 8.55 -13.40 67.06
CA LEU A 188 8.07 -12.02 66.89
C LEU A 188 9.07 -11.07 66.18
N PRO A 189 10.40 -11.13 66.43
CA PRO A 189 11.35 -10.30 65.68
C PRO A 189 11.41 -10.63 64.17
N VAL A 190 11.23 -11.91 63.81
CA VAL A 190 11.26 -12.36 62.41
C VAL A 190 10.01 -11.92 61.68
N SER A 191 8.83 -12.01 62.32
CA SER A 191 7.59 -11.55 61.71
C SER A 191 7.57 -10.03 61.52
N LEU A 192 8.09 -9.25 62.48
CA LEU A 192 8.27 -7.81 62.33
C LEU A 192 9.24 -7.46 61.20
N TYR A 193 10.35 -8.18 61.09
CA TYR A 193 11.30 -8.00 59.99
C TYR A 193 10.66 -8.26 58.62
N LEU A 194 9.89 -9.35 58.48
CA LEU A 194 9.20 -9.67 57.23
C LEU A 194 8.13 -8.63 56.84
N LEU A 195 7.39 -8.11 57.82
CA LEU A 195 6.43 -7.02 57.59
C LEU A 195 7.13 -5.73 57.14
N HIS A 196 8.23 -5.37 57.80
CA HIS A 196 9.02 -4.21 57.39
C HIS A 196 9.59 -4.37 55.98
N LYS A 197 10.14 -5.55 55.67
CA LYS A 197 10.66 -5.86 54.33
C LYS A 197 9.59 -5.76 53.25
N ARG A 198 8.36 -6.20 53.55
CA ARG A 198 7.20 -6.06 52.65
C ARG A 198 6.85 -4.59 52.38
N GLU A 199 6.92 -3.72 53.38
CA GLU A 199 6.68 -2.29 53.21
C GLU A 199 7.73 -1.64 52.29
N GLU A 200 9.00 -2.03 52.43
CA GLU A 200 10.06 -1.60 51.53
C GLU A 200 9.82 -2.09 50.08
N ASP A 201 9.52 -3.37 49.90
CA ASP A 201 9.26 -3.96 48.59
C ASP A 201 8.05 -3.30 47.92
N LYS A 202 7.01 -2.96 48.68
CA LYS A 202 5.84 -2.20 48.21
C LYS A 202 6.22 -0.80 47.76
N LYS A 203 7.02 -0.08 48.55
CA LYS A 203 7.50 1.27 48.18
C LYS A 203 8.33 1.24 46.90
N GLU A 204 9.16 0.22 46.73
CA GLU A 204 9.96 0.04 45.52
C GLU A 204 9.08 -0.31 44.31
N TYR A 205 8.09 -1.18 44.48
CA TYR A 205 7.08 -1.46 43.46
C TYR A 205 6.33 -0.20 43.00
N ASP A 206 5.87 0.62 43.95
CA ASP A 206 5.18 1.88 43.64
C ASP A 206 6.08 2.84 42.86
N ARG A 207 7.38 2.87 43.16
CA ARG A 207 8.37 3.63 42.38
C ARG A 207 8.44 3.13 40.93
N HIS A 208 8.50 1.82 40.71
CA HIS A 208 8.53 1.24 39.35
C HIS A 208 7.24 1.52 38.57
N GLN A 209 6.07 1.50 39.23
CA GLN A 209 4.79 1.86 38.60
C GLN A 209 4.74 3.36 38.21
N ASN A 210 5.24 4.23 39.08
CA ASN A 210 5.35 5.66 38.79
C ASN A 210 6.32 5.91 37.63
N ASN A 211 7.45 5.22 37.58
CA ASN A 211 8.41 5.31 36.48
C ASN A 211 7.78 4.85 35.15
N GLN A 212 7.07 3.73 35.13
CA GLN A 212 6.35 3.25 33.94
C GLN A 212 5.33 4.29 33.45
N THR A 213 4.57 4.88 34.38
CA THR A 213 3.61 5.96 34.06
C THR A 213 4.31 7.17 33.46
N ALA A 214 5.41 7.61 34.08
CA ALA A 214 6.21 8.74 33.59
C ALA A 214 6.78 8.48 32.19
N ILE A 215 7.31 7.28 31.92
CA ILE A 215 7.80 6.86 30.61
C ILE A 215 6.66 6.87 29.58
N GLY A 216 5.49 6.36 29.94
CA GLY A 216 4.30 6.37 29.08
C GLY A 216 3.85 7.79 28.71
N VAL A 217 3.77 8.68 29.71
CA VAL A 217 3.45 10.10 29.49
C VAL A 217 4.49 10.77 28.61
N LEU A 218 5.79 10.52 28.86
CA LEU A 218 6.88 11.07 28.06
C LEU A 218 6.82 10.60 26.60
N ALA A 219 6.46 9.33 26.37
CA ALA A 219 6.26 8.80 25.03
C ALA A 219 5.09 9.49 24.30
N LEU A 220 3.96 9.70 24.97
CA LEU A 220 2.80 10.41 24.42
C LEU A 220 3.12 11.88 24.12
N LEU A 221 3.84 12.56 25.00
CA LEU A 221 4.28 13.94 24.78
C LEU A 221 5.28 14.03 23.62
N SER A 222 6.24 13.11 23.55
CA SER A 222 7.20 13.01 22.44
C SER A 222 6.49 12.80 21.11
N TYR A 223 5.48 11.92 21.10
CA TYR A 223 4.63 11.67 19.95
C TYR A 223 3.86 12.94 19.54
N GLY A 224 3.17 13.58 20.49
CA GLY A 224 2.39 14.79 20.24
C GLY A 224 3.25 15.94 19.70
N LEU A 225 4.44 16.14 20.29
CA LEU A 225 5.40 17.13 19.84
C LEU A 225 5.88 16.84 18.40
N ASN A 226 6.17 15.57 18.09
CA ASN A 226 6.59 15.17 16.75
C ASN A 226 5.50 15.47 15.71
N VAL A 227 4.26 15.02 15.97
CA VAL A 227 3.12 15.31 15.09
C VAL A 227 2.89 16.82 14.93
N TRP A 228 3.05 17.60 16.00
CA TRP A 228 2.92 19.06 15.96
C TRP A 228 4.00 19.72 15.10
N LEU A 229 5.26 19.32 15.26
CA LEU A 229 6.40 19.81 14.46
C LEU A 229 6.23 19.47 12.98
N GLU A 230 5.80 18.25 12.67
CA GLU A 230 5.52 17.84 11.30
C GLU A 230 4.39 18.67 10.69
N LYS A 231 3.27 18.88 11.40
CA LYS A 231 2.17 19.72 10.91
C LYS A 231 2.59 21.17 10.64
N ARG A 232 3.45 21.73 11.50
CA ARG A 232 3.96 23.11 11.31
C ARG A 232 4.89 23.23 10.10
N SER A 233 5.64 22.17 9.77
CA SER A 233 6.54 22.17 8.60
C SER A 233 5.83 22.33 7.25
N PHE A 234 4.52 22.08 7.17
CA PHE A 234 3.75 22.21 5.92
C PHE A 234 3.36 23.65 5.56
N HIS A 235 3.47 24.61 6.49
CA HIS A 235 2.98 25.98 6.26
C HIS A 235 4.03 26.93 5.62
N SER A 236 5.26 26.48 5.36
CA SER A 236 6.33 27.33 4.83
C SER A 236 6.64 27.16 3.34
N THR A 237 5.80 26.46 2.58
CA THR A 237 5.95 26.42 1.11
C THR A 237 5.32 27.69 0.52
N THR A 238 6.01 28.83 0.62
CA THR A 238 5.63 30.03 -0.13
C THR A 238 5.82 29.70 -1.61
N VAL A 239 4.72 29.55 -2.34
CA VAL A 239 4.72 29.45 -3.79
C VAL A 239 5.28 30.79 -4.30
N LEU A 240 6.53 30.79 -4.74
CA LEU A 240 7.11 31.93 -5.43
C LEU A 240 6.44 32.01 -6.80
N ILE A 241 5.39 32.84 -6.91
CA ILE A 241 4.75 33.14 -8.18
C ILE A 241 5.67 34.14 -8.88
N GLU A 242 6.70 33.63 -9.56
CA GLU A 242 7.50 34.45 -10.46
C GLU A 242 6.73 34.61 -11.77
N SER A 243 5.93 35.67 -11.87
CA SER A 243 5.31 36.07 -13.13
C SER A 243 6.39 36.62 -14.04
N LYS A 244 6.90 35.80 -14.96
CA LYS A 244 7.83 36.25 -15.98
C LYS A 244 7.05 37.13 -16.98
N PRO A 245 7.34 38.43 -17.14
CA PRO A 245 6.66 39.24 -18.14
C PRO A 245 7.07 38.74 -19.53
N GLU A 246 6.09 38.33 -20.33
CA GLU A 246 6.31 37.97 -21.73
C GLU A 246 6.85 39.20 -22.47
N ILE A 247 8.08 39.09 -22.97
CA ILE A 247 8.61 40.04 -23.95
C ILE A 247 7.80 39.80 -25.22
N PRO A 248 7.08 40.82 -25.76
CA PRO A 248 6.33 40.63 -26.99
C PRO A 248 7.31 40.33 -28.12
N SER A 249 7.28 39.07 -28.59
CA SER A 249 8.05 38.64 -29.75
C SER A 249 7.51 39.34 -30.98
N ARG A 250 8.25 40.36 -31.40
CA ARG A 250 8.07 41.12 -32.63
C ARG A 250 8.40 40.23 -33.83
N TRP A 251 7.45 39.40 -34.25
CA TRP A 251 7.44 38.82 -35.58
C TRP A 251 6.58 39.69 -36.48
N SER A 252 7.27 40.46 -37.32
CA SER A 252 6.75 41.15 -38.48
C SER A 252 6.40 40.13 -39.56
N ASP A 253 5.13 40.07 -39.95
CA ASP A 253 4.72 39.53 -41.26
C ASP A 253 3.90 40.61 -41.99
N PRO A 254 4.27 40.99 -43.23
CA PRO A 254 3.54 41.95 -44.02
C PRO A 254 2.75 41.26 -45.12
N SER A 255 1.48 40.90 -44.88
CA SER A 255 0.49 40.78 -45.96
C SER A 255 -0.89 40.43 -45.43
N ALA A 256 -1.80 41.41 -45.41
CA ALA A 256 -3.17 41.29 -45.88
C ALA A 256 -3.92 42.59 -45.59
N GLN A 257 -4.12 43.39 -46.64
CA GLN A 257 -5.26 44.31 -46.70
C GLN A 257 -6.54 43.45 -46.67
N THR A 258 -7.56 43.86 -45.90
CA THR A 258 -8.82 44.43 -46.44
C THR A 258 -9.86 44.60 -45.33
N GLY A 259 -10.34 45.83 -45.19
CA GLY A 259 -11.75 46.25 -45.02
C GLY A 259 -12.68 45.54 -44.02
N GLY A 260 -13.33 46.35 -43.17
CA GLY A 260 -14.67 46.01 -42.67
C GLY A 260 -14.91 46.32 -41.20
N SER A 261 -15.72 47.34 -40.96
CA SER A 261 -16.27 47.78 -39.68
C SER A 261 -17.17 46.75 -38.99
N GLY A 262 -17.14 46.71 -37.65
CA GLY A 262 -18.35 46.47 -36.85
C GLY A 262 -18.30 45.38 -35.78
N SER A 263 -18.47 45.82 -34.53
CA SER A 263 -19.04 45.12 -33.37
C SER A 263 -18.18 44.11 -32.57
N GLY A 264 -17.87 44.53 -31.34
CA GLY A 264 -18.12 43.83 -30.07
C GLY A 264 -17.80 42.33 -29.95
N GLY A 265 -16.85 41.99 -29.06
CA GLY A 265 -16.67 40.61 -28.63
C GLY A 265 -15.50 40.40 -27.67
N LEU A 266 -15.74 40.64 -26.39
CA LEU A 266 -15.25 39.88 -25.21
C LEU A 266 -13.87 39.22 -25.26
N GLY A 267 -12.95 39.78 -24.46
CA GLY A 267 -12.08 39.06 -23.53
C GLY A 267 -11.47 37.74 -23.99
N SER A 268 -10.36 37.82 -24.74
CA SER A 268 -9.42 36.70 -24.82
C SER A 268 -8.66 36.62 -23.48
N PHE A 269 -9.18 35.81 -22.56
CA PHE A 269 -8.40 35.40 -21.39
C PHE A 269 -7.28 34.49 -21.87
N GLY A 270 -6.04 34.95 -21.69
CA GLY A 270 -4.84 34.17 -21.94
C GLY A 270 -4.93 32.81 -21.27
N ARG A 271 -4.57 31.77 -22.02
CA ARG A 271 -4.53 30.39 -21.56
C ARG A 271 -3.41 30.26 -20.52
N ILE A 272 -3.78 30.08 -19.26
CA ILE A 272 -2.83 29.77 -18.19
C ILE A 272 -2.47 28.29 -18.31
N GLU A 273 -1.26 27.98 -18.76
CA GLU A 273 -0.72 26.63 -18.70
C GLU A 273 0.01 26.43 -17.36
N VAL A 274 -0.52 25.53 -16.53
CA VAL A 274 0.09 25.13 -15.26
C VAL A 274 1.04 23.97 -15.54
N GLY A 275 2.34 24.26 -15.65
CA GLY A 275 3.38 23.24 -15.77
C GLY A 275 3.97 22.86 -14.42
N PHE A 276 3.81 21.60 -13.99
CA PHE A 276 4.50 21.07 -12.82
C PHE A 276 5.90 20.62 -13.20
N ARG A 277 6.93 21.36 -12.77
CA ARG A 277 8.32 20.91 -12.88
C ARG A 277 8.78 20.36 -11.53
N LYS A 278 9.15 19.08 -11.50
CA LYS A 278 9.81 18.45 -10.37
C LYS A 278 11.25 18.96 -10.31
N GLY A 279 11.56 19.84 -9.36
CA GLY A 279 12.94 20.19 -9.03
C GLY A 279 13.66 18.97 -8.47
N PHE A 280 14.78 18.62 -9.08
CA PHE A 280 15.75 17.70 -8.50
C PHE A 280 16.81 18.57 -7.83
N ASP A 281 16.90 18.48 -6.50
CA ASP A 281 18.14 18.69 -5.76
C ASP A 281 18.59 17.31 -5.25
#